data_AF-A0A081DAJ6-F1
#
_entry.id   AF-A0A081DAJ6-F1
#
_cell.length_a   1.000
_cell.length_b   1.000
_cell.length_c   1.000
_cell.angle_alpha   90.00
_cell.angle_beta   90.00
_cell.angle_gamma   90.00
#
_symmetry.space_group_name_H-M   'P 1'
#
loop_
_entity.id
_entity.type
_entity.pdbx_description
1 polymer ?
#
loop_
_entity_poly.entity_id
_entity_poly.type
_entity_poly.pdbx_seq_one_letter_code
_entity_poly.pdbx_strand_id
1 'polypeptide(L)'
;MPNLRRFFERHNSSIAVTSLESDYLPGDIVSWVLSNGLTHIGIVSSNKIKGGANRYYIVHNIGAGQVYEDCLFQFKITGHYRYEP
;
A
#
# COMPACT_ATOMS: atom_id res chain seq x y z
N MET A 1 4.64 10.50 2.49
CA MET A 1 5.89 10.69 1.75
C MET A 1 5.60 11.47 0.47
N PRO A 2 5.65 12.82 0.49
CA PRO A 2 5.31 13.63 -0.68
C PRO A 2 6.19 13.34 -1.91
N ASN A 3 7.48 13.07 -1.70
CA ASN A 3 8.45 12.90 -2.78
C ASN A 3 8.20 11.62 -3.61
N LEU A 4 7.94 10.49 -2.96
CA LEU A 4 7.67 9.22 -3.66
C LEU A 4 6.36 9.27 -4.45
N ARG A 5 5.32 9.89 -3.90
CA ARG A 5 4.07 10.13 -4.64
C ARG A 5 4.34 10.91 -5.93
N ARG A 6 5.07 12.03 -5.82
CA ARG A 6 5.43 12.84 -6.99
C ARG A 6 6.29 12.08 -8.00
N PHE A 7 7.19 11.22 -7.53
CA PHE A 7 7.97 10.34 -8.40
C PHE A 7 7.05 9.38 -9.20
N PHE A 8 6.15 8.65 -8.54
CA PHE A 8 5.24 7.72 -9.21
C PHE A 8 4.25 8.42 -10.15
N GLU A 9 3.75 9.60 -9.78
CA GLU A 9 2.93 10.43 -10.65
C GLU A 9 3.66 10.80 -11.94
N ARG A 10 4.95 11.16 -11.85
CA ARG A 10 5.77 11.51 -13.04
C ARG A 10 6.08 10.31 -13.94
N HIS A 11 6.03 9.10 -13.42
CA HIS A 11 6.26 7.86 -14.18
C HIS A 11 4.95 7.21 -14.65
N ASN A 12 3.81 7.92 -14.57
CA ASN A 12 2.48 7.40 -14.90
C ASN A 12 2.15 6.06 -14.20
N SER A 13 2.69 5.86 -13.01
CA SER A 13 2.54 4.62 -12.24
C SER A 13 1.32 4.65 -11.31
N SER A 14 0.64 5.78 -11.20
CA SER A 14 -0.56 5.95 -10.39
C SER A 14 -1.73 5.17 -10.99
N ILE A 15 -2.34 4.32 -10.19
CA ILE A 15 -3.57 3.59 -10.52
C ILE A 15 -4.68 3.96 -9.54
N ALA A 16 -5.91 3.56 -9.85
CA ALA A 16 -7.07 3.92 -9.06
C ALA A 16 -6.96 3.37 -7.62
N VAL A 17 -7.31 4.22 -6.65
CA VAL A 17 -7.57 3.78 -5.27
C VAL A 17 -9.01 3.28 -5.25
N THR A 18 -9.20 2.01 -4.94
CA THR A 18 -10.52 1.38 -4.86
C THR A 18 -10.74 0.74 -3.49
N SER A 19 -11.98 0.38 -3.19
CA SER A 19 -12.34 -0.41 -2.01
C SER A 19 -12.33 -1.92 -2.28
N LEU A 20 -11.90 -2.35 -3.48
CA LEU A 20 -11.94 -3.75 -3.88
C LEU A 20 -10.58 -4.39 -3.60
N GLU A 21 -10.58 -5.42 -2.77
CA GLU A 21 -9.38 -6.13 -2.32
C GLU A 21 -8.52 -6.66 -3.48
N SER A 22 -9.17 -7.12 -4.55
CA SER A 22 -8.50 -7.73 -5.72
C SER A 22 -7.72 -6.75 -6.60
N ASP A 23 -7.96 -5.45 -6.45
CA ASP A 23 -7.28 -4.44 -7.28
C ASP A 23 -5.83 -4.21 -6.84
N TYR A 24 -5.49 -4.65 -5.61
CA TYR A 24 -4.18 -4.52 -4.99
C TYR A 24 -3.40 -5.82 -5.18
N LEU A 25 -2.43 -5.79 -6.10
CA LEU A 25 -1.65 -6.96 -6.51
C LEU A 25 -0.26 -6.96 -5.87
N PRO A 26 0.40 -8.13 -5.73
CA PRO A 26 1.75 -8.21 -5.21
C PRO A 26 2.72 -7.28 -5.95
N GLY A 27 3.53 -6.53 -5.19
CA GLY A 27 4.45 -5.52 -5.70
C GLY A 27 3.85 -4.12 -5.81
N ASP A 28 2.52 -3.97 -5.73
CA ASP A 28 1.91 -2.65 -5.70
C ASP A 28 2.33 -1.87 -4.46
N ILE A 29 2.41 -0.56 -4.64
CA ILE A 29 2.82 0.38 -3.61
C ILE A 29 1.60 1.19 -3.19
N VAL A 30 1.33 1.21 -1.90
CA VAL A 30 0.16 1.90 -1.32
C VAL A 30 0.65 2.96 -0.34
N SER A 31 0.09 4.17 -0.44
CA SER A 31 0.41 5.27 0.48
C SER A 31 -0.79 5.63 1.35
N TRP A 32 -0.54 5.91 2.63
CA TRP A 32 -1.57 6.24 3.61
C TRP A 32 -1.33 7.58 4.31
N VAL A 33 -2.41 8.07 4.92
CA VAL A 33 -2.35 8.94 6.11
C VAL A 33 -2.80 8.10 7.31
N LEU A 34 -1.93 8.01 8.31
CA LEU A 34 -2.18 7.29 9.56
C LEU A 34 -3.07 8.12 10.50
N SER A 35 -3.60 7.51 11.55
CA SER A 35 -4.52 8.15 12.51
C SER A 35 -3.90 9.37 13.23
N ASN A 36 -2.58 9.44 13.34
CA ASN A 36 -1.85 10.58 13.90
C ASN A 36 -1.49 11.66 12.87
N GLY A 37 -2.02 11.58 11.65
CA GLY A 37 -1.78 12.54 10.56
C GLY A 37 -0.47 12.32 9.79
N LEU A 38 0.39 11.39 10.21
CA LEU A 38 1.62 11.08 9.49
C LEU A 38 1.33 10.34 8.19
N THR A 39 2.14 10.60 7.17
CA THR A 39 2.04 9.89 5.89
C THR A 39 2.97 8.67 5.89
N HIS A 40 2.50 7.56 5.36
CA HIS A 40 3.29 6.31 5.28
C HIS A 40 3.12 5.63 3.91
N ILE A 41 3.95 4.62 3.63
CA ILE A 41 3.88 3.82 2.42
C ILE A 41 4.20 2.36 2.74
N GLY A 42 3.67 1.43 1.97
CA GLY A 42 3.93 0.01 2.11
C GLY A 42 3.78 -0.70 0.77
N ILE A 43 4.21 -1.95 0.75
CA ILE A 43 4.22 -2.78 -0.45
C ILE A 43 3.28 -3.97 -0.21
N VAL A 44 2.44 -4.23 -1.20
CA VAL A 44 1.58 -5.41 -1.22
C VAL A 44 2.46 -6.64 -1.40
N SER A 45 2.39 -7.57 -0.46
CA SER A 45 3.21 -8.79 -0.49
C SER A 45 2.63 -9.87 -1.41
N SER A 46 3.37 -10.95 -1.59
CA SER A 46 2.94 -12.12 -2.36
C SER A 46 2.04 -13.10 -1.58
N ASN A 47 2.02 -13.07 -0.24
CA ASN A 47 1.18 -14.00 0.52
C ASN A 47 -0.20 -13.40 0.79
N LYS A 48 -1.22 -14.20 0.49
CA LYS A 48 -2.60 -13.89 0.84
C LYS A 48 -2.84 -14.03 2.34
N ILE A 49 -3.82 -13.27 2.83
CA ILE A 49 -4.28 -13.38 4.20
C ILE A 49 -4.94 -14.74 4.44
N LYS A 50 -4.61 -15.36 5.57
CA LYS A 50 -5.21 -16.65 5.96
C LYS A 50 -6.69 -16.45 6.28
N GLY A 51 -7.53 -17.42 5.91
CA GLY A 51 -8.96 -17.41 6.25
C GLY A 51 -9.91 -16.88 5.16
N GLY A 52 -9.45 -16.72 3.92
CA GLY A 52 -10.34 -16.53 2.76
C GLY A 52 -10.54 -15.09 2.29
N ALA A 53 -9.87 -14.11 2.89
CA ALA A 53 -9.84 -12.75 2.35
C ALA A 53 -9.13 -12.71 0.98
N ASN A 54 -9.63 -11.90 0.05
CA ASN A 54 -9.05 -11.79 -1.29
C ASN A 54 -8.04 -10.64 -1.38
N ARG A 55 -7.26 -10.47 -0.31
CA ARG A 55 -6.18 -9.49 -0.17
C ARG A 55 -4.92 -10.11 0.37
N TYR A 56 -3.82 -9.40 0.15
CA TYR A 56 -2.49 -9.77 0.58
C TYR A 56 -2.09 -9.01 1.85
N TYR A 57 -1.15 -9.57 2.59
CA TYR A 57 -0.48 -8.82 3.65
C TYR A 57 0.34 -7.66 3.07
N ILE A 58 0.57 -6.65 3.90
CA ILE A 58 1.41 -5.49 3.58
C ILE A 58 2.74 -5.63 4.30
N VAL A 59 3.83 -5.38 3.58
CA VAL A 59 5.15 -5.11 4.16
C VAL A 59 5.28 -3.60 4.35
N HIS A 60 5.53 -3.16 5.58
CA HIS A 60 5.75 -1.75 5.90
C HIS A 60 6.66 -1.63 7.13
N ASN A 61 6.95 -0.39 7.54
CA ASN A 61 7.75 -0.13 8.75
C ASN A 61 7.06 0.95 9.59
N ILE A 62 5.83 0.65 10.01
CA ILE A 62 5.10 1.48 10.98
C ILE A 62 5.48 0.92 12.35
N GLY A 63 6.13 1.74 13.19
CA GLY A 63 6.51 1.34 14.54
C GLY A 63 7.88 0.63 14.60
N ALA A 64 7.89 -0.64 14.99
CA ALA A 64 9.07 -1.33 15.50
C ALA A 64 9.92 -2.08 14.44
N GLY A 65 10.12 -1.49 13.25
CA GLY A 65 10.91 -2.12 12.18
C GLY A 65 10.06 -2.74 11.07
N GLN A 66 10.61 -3.68 10.31
CA GLN A 66 9.88 -4.35 9.23
C GLN A 66 8.70 -5.16 9.81
N VAL A 67 7.49 -4.72 9.49
CA VAL A 67 6.23 -5.35 9.88
C VAL A 67 5.58 -6.00 8.67
N TYR A 68 4.96 -7.15 8.92
CA TYR A 68 4.16 -7.90 7.97
C TYR A 68 2.74 -8.03 8.51
N GLU A 69 1.82 -7.23 8.00
CA GLU A 69 0.51 -7.04 8.65
C GLU A 69 -0.65 -6.93 7.65
N ASP A 70 -1.82 -7.35 8.12
CA ASP A 70 -3.09 -7.13 7.43
C ASP A 70 -3.61 -5.71 7.68
N CYS A 71 -2.97 -4.71 7.06
CA CYS A 71 -3.28 -3.29 7.30
C CYS A 71 -3.73 -2.47 6.08
N LEU A 72 -3.94 -3.11 4.91
CA LEU A 72 -4.22 -2.42 3.63
C LEU A 72 -5.31 -1.33 3.74
N PHE A 73 -6.42 -1.65 4.41
CA PHE A 73 -7.57 -0.76 4.59
C PHE A 73 -7.74 -0.23 6.02
N GLN A 74 -6.75 -0.43 6.91
CA GLN A 74 -6.81 0.08 8.28
C GLN A 74 -6.58 1.60 8.36
N PHE A 75 -5.93 2.18 7.36
CA PHE A 75 -5.62 3.61 7.28
C PHE A 75 -6.19 4.23 6.01
N LYS A 76 -6.30 5.57 5.99
CA LYS A 76 -6.78 6.28 4.81
C LYS A 76 -5.77 6.15 3.67
N ILE A 77 -6.12 5.38 2.64
CA ILE A 77 -5.33 5.31 1.40
C ILE A 77 -5.38 6.66 0.71
N THR A 78 -4.22 7.15 0.30
CA THR A 78 -4.02 8.43 -0.38
C THR A 78 -3.28 8.30 -1.71
N GLY A 79 -2.98 7.07 -2.12
CA GLY A 79 -2.41 6.77 -3.42
C GLY A 79 -2.12 5.27 -3.56
N HIS A 80 -2.24 4.78 -4.78
CA HIS A 80 -2.01 3.40 -5.18
C HIS A 80 -1.19 3.43 -6.47
N TYR A 81 -0.08 2.68 -6.51
CA TYR A 81 0.90 2.76 -7.58
C TYR A 81 1.37 1.38 -8.00
N ARG A 82 1.55 1.18 -9.30
CA ARG A 82 2.21 0.02 -9.89
C ARG A 82 3.38 0.51 -10.73
N TYR A 83 4.59 0.19 -10.29
CA TYR A 83 5.83 0.62 -10.94
C TYR A 83 6.52 -0.60 -11.53
N GLU A 84 6.63 -0.62 -12.86
CA GLU A 84 7.44 -1.57 -13.61
C GLU A 84 8.72 -0.84 -14.07
N PRO A 85 9.92 -1.35 -13.73
CA PRO A 85 11.20 -0.72 -14.12
C PRO A 85 11.48 -0.81 -15.63
#